data_AF-A0A132T5T8-F1
#
_entry.id   AF-A0A132T5T8-F1
#
_cell.length_a   1.000
_cell.length_b   1.000
_cell.length_c   1.000
_cell.angle_alpha   90.00
_cell.angle_beta   90.00
_cell.angle_gamma   90.00
#
_symmetry.space_group_name_H-M   'P 1'
#
loop_
_entity.id
_entity.type
_entity.pdbx_description
1 polymer ?
#
loop_
_entity_poly.entity_id
_entity_poly.type
_entity_poly.pdbx_seq_one_letter_code
_entity_poly.pdbx_strand_id
1 'polypeptide(L)'
;MTSVYRAPMRSRRDDIDSGLAFERALSLALCGFGRFGDSERLTRRVQRFADAADGSFVWTRDGDGWYWLGRIDGPYFYDTDGEDVDLVHVRPCTWLGTPVPESRCPAAVVATFGRGGRNFQQIHDDRVGEESTRLWRELSGGEGA
;
A
#
# COMPACT_ATOMS: atom_id res chain seq x y z
N MET A 1 -6.11 18.04 1.50
CA MET A 1 -6.64 16.72 1.93
C MET A 1 -5.55 15.69 1.70
N THR A 2 -5.29 14.82 2.67
CA THR A 2 -4.28 13.76 2.53
C THR A 2 -4.81 12.67 1.60
N SER A 3 -4.07 12.36 0.53
CA SER A 3 -4.46 11.29 -0.37
C SER A 3 -4.24 9.93 0.27
N VAL A 4 -5.15 8.99 -0.01
CA VAL A 4 -5.07 7.61 0.50
C VAL A 4 -5.18 6.65 -0.68
N TYR A 5 -4.31 5.65 -0.69
CA TYR A 5 -4.22 4.66 -1.74
C TYR A 5 -4.35 3.26 -1.17
N ARG A 6 -4.88 2.33 -1.96
CA ARG A 6 -4.68 0.89 -1.74
C ARG A 6 -3.45 0.42 -2.51
N ALA A 7 -2.57 -0.33 -1.86
CA ALA A 7 -1.47 -1.03 -2.51
C ALA A 7 -1.42 -2.47 -1.95
N PRO A 8 -2.10 -3.43 -2.59
CA PRO A 8 -2.11 -4.83 -2.13
C PRO A 8 -0.74 -5.51 -2.19
N MET A 9 0.23 -4.92 -2.91
CA MET A 9 1.57 -5.48 -3.13
C MET A 9 1.56 -6.91 -3.68
N ARG A 10 0.51 -7.27 -4.42
CA ARG A 10 0.31 -8.61 -4.99
C ARG A 10 0.72 -8.65 -6.46
N SER A 11 1.47 -9.67 -6.86
CA SER A 11 1.72 -9.96 -8.27
C SER A 11 0.41 -10.23 -9.02
N ARG A 12 0.38 -9.90 -10.31
CA ARG A 12 -0.69 -10.35 -11.21
C ARG A 12 -0.52 -11.78 -11.71
N ARG A 13 0.64 -12.38 -11.47
CA ARG A 13 0.90 -13.79 -11.75
C ARG A 13 0.46 -14.60 -10.54
N ASP A 14 -0.40 -15.59 -10.78
CA ASP A 14 -0.90 -16.45 -9.71
C ASP A 14 0.13 -17.50 -9.26
N ASP A 15 1.21 -17.70 -10.02
CA ASP A 15 2.32 -18.59 -9.66
C ASP A 15 3.39 -17.93 -8.77
N ILE A 16 3.25 -16.63 -8.50
CA ILE A 16 4.10 -15.90 -7.55
C ILE A 16 3.32 -15.73 -6.25
N ASP A 17 3.92 -16.19 -5.15
CA ASP A 17 3.32 -16.06 -3.82
C ASP A 17 3.20 -14.58 -3.42
N SER A 18 1.97 -14.12 -3.21
CA SER A 18 1.68 -12.75 -2.80
C SER A 18 2.19 -12.40 -1.40
N GLY A 19 2.38 -13.40 -0.52
CA GLY A 19 2.95 -13.20 0.81
C GLY A 19 4.40 -12.69 0.72
N LEU A 20 5.19 -13.21 -0.22
CA LEU A 20 6.60 -12.84 -0.36
C LEU A 20 6.80 -11.37 -0.73
N ALA A 21 5.97 -10.85 -1.64
CA ALA A 21 6.01 -9.44 -2.02
C ALA A 21 5.62 -8.53 -0.85
N PHE A 22 4.61 -8.94 -0.06
CA PHE A 22 4.19 -8.22 1.13
C PHE A 22 5.30 -8.22 2.21
N GLU A 23 5.84 -9.37 2.55
CA GLU A 23 6.90 -9.52 3.56
C GLU A 23 8.15 -8.71 3.18
N ARG A 24 8.58 -8.78 1.92
CA ARG A 24 9.69 -7.98 1.41
C ARG A 24 9.41 -6.48 1.56
N ALA A 25 8.21 -6.04 1.18
CA ALA A 25 7.85 -4.62 1.24
C ALA A 25 7.90 -4.08 2.67
N LEU A 26 7.36 -4.84 3.65
CA LEU A 26 7.43 -4.45 5.05
C LEU A 26 8.87 -4.46 5.57
N SER A 27 9.64 -5.51 5.27
CA SER A 27 11.03 -5.65 5.74
C SER A 27 11.96 -4.55 5.22
N LEU A 28 11.70 -4.03 4.02
CA LEU A 28 12.54 -3.00 3.38
C LEU A 28 11.96 -1.59 3.48
N ALA A 29 10.85 -1.40 4.21
CA ALA A 29 10.12 -0.13 4.27
C ALA A 29 9.78 0.41 2.86
N LEU A 30 9.19 -0.46 2.04
CA LEU A 30 8.75 -0.16 0.68
C LEU A 30 7.24 -0.35 0.55
N CYS A 31 6.65 0.31 -0.44
CA CYS A 31 5.35 -0.04 -0.99
C CYS A 31 5.45 -0.08 -2.51
N GLY A 32 4.62 -0.89 -3.16
CA GLY A 32 4.73 -1.01 -4.61
C GLY A 32 3.82 -2.02 -5.27
N PHE A 33 4.15 -2.35 -6.51
CA PHE A 33 3.49 -3.38 -7.30
C PHE A 33 4.40 -3.91 -8.41
N GLY A 34 4.00 -5.05 -8.95
CA GLY A 34 4.72 -5.74 -10.01
C GLY A 34 4.58 -5.19 -11.42
N ARG A 35 5.40 -5.76 -12.32
CA ARG A 35 5.48 -5.42 -13.74
C ARG A 35 4.48 -6.19 -14.61
N PHE A 36 3.82 -7.21 -14.09
CA PHE A 36 2.95 -8.04 -14.94
C PHE A 36 1.56 -7.42 -15.21
N GLY A 37 1.08 -7.69 -16.42
CA GLY A 37 -0.23 -7.33 -16.96
C GLY A 37 -0.16 -6.34 -18.13
N ASP A 38 -1.31 -5.83 -18.53
CA ASP A 38 -1.44 -4.93 -19.68
C ASP A 38 -0.52 -3.70 -19.57
N SER A 39 0.30 -3.48 -20.61
CA SER A 39 1.41 -2.52 -20.63
C SER A 39 0.93 -1.07 -20.56
N GLU A 40 -0.09 -0.68 -21.34
CA GLU A 40 -0.65 0.68 -21.26
C GLU A 40 -1.25 0.97 -19.88
N ARG A 41 -1.98 0.00 -19.30
CA ARG A 41 -2.53 0.12 -17.94
C ARG A 41 -1.47 0.05 -16.85
N LEU A 42 -0.30 -0.51 -17.13
CA LEU A 42 0.86 -0.50 -16.25
C LEU A 42 1.50 0.88 -16.28
N THR A 43 1.84 1.42 -17.46
CA THR A 43 2.44 2.75 -17.60
C THR A 43 1.62 3.82 -16.89
N ARG A 44 0.30 3.85 -17.11
CA ARG A 44 -0.59 4.81 -16.40
C ARG A 44 -0.65 4.59 -14.89
N ARG A 45 -0.36 3.39 -14.40
CA ARG A 45 -0.31 3.11 -12.95
C ARG A 45 1.02 3.56 -12.37
N VAL A 46 2.13 3.26 -13.05
CA VAL A 46 3.47 3.73 -12.68
C VAL A 46 3.49 5.25 -12.61
N GLN A 47 2.94 5.93 -13.61
CA GLN A 47 2.85 7.39 -13.60
C GLN A 47 2.05 7.91 -12.39
N ARG A 48 0.83 7.42 -12.16
CA ARG A 48 0.03 7.81 -10.98
C ARG A 48 0.72 7.49 -9.65
N PHE A 49 1.51 6.42 -9.61
CA PHE A 49 2.25 6.02 -8.42
C PHE A 49 3.45 6.93 -8.16
N ALA A 50 4.19 7.30 -9.20
CA ALA A 50 5.26 8.27 -9.12
C ALA A 50 4.74 9.67 -8.74
N ASP A 51 3.60 10.07 -9.31
CA ASP A 51 2.99 11.39 -9.08
C ASP A 51 2.28 11.52 -7.71
N ALA A 52 2.10 10.42 -6.97
CA ALA A 52 1.47 10.50 -5.65
C ALA A 52 2.33 11.37 -4.71
N ALA A 53 1.71 12.29 -3.99
CA ALA A 53 2.44 13.19 -3.11
C ALA A 53 3.11 12.42 -1.96
N ASP A 54 4.33 12.80 -1.60
CA ASP A 54 4.95 12.35 -0.36
C ASP A 54 4.05 12.68 0.84
N GLY A 55 4.05 11.79 1.82
CA GLY A 55 3.16 11.85 2.97
C GLY A 55 1.75 11.32 2.72
N SER A 56 1.42 10.86 1.50
CA SER A 56 0.18 10.12 1.23
C SER A 56 0.15 8.80 1.97
N PHE A 57 -1.04 8.37 2.39
CA PHE A 57 -1.23 7.07 3.04
C PHE A 57 -1.43 5.94 2.04
N VAL A 58 -0.95 4.78 2.41
CA VAL A 58 -1.12 3.53 1.70
C VAL A 58 -1.69 2.49 2.66
N TRP A 59 -2.75 1.82 2.23
CA TRP A 59 -3.30 0.66 2.92
C TRP A 59 -2.98 -0.60 2.13
N THR A 60 -2.63 -1.68 2.84
CA THR A 60 -2.60 -3.05 2.32
C THR A 60 -3.35 -3.98 3.26
N ARG A 61 -3.66 -5.19 2.77
CA ARG A 61 -4.27 -6.27 3.55
C ARG A 61 -3.45 -7.54 3.31
N ASP A 62 -3.01 -8.19 4.38
CA ASP A 62 -2.24 -9.43 4.29
C ASP A 62 -3.13 -10.67 4.10
N GLY A 63 -2.47 -11.85 4.02
CA GLY A 63 -3.14 -13.14 3.83
C GLY A 63 -4.05 -13.55 4.99
N ASP A 64 -3.75 -13.09 6.20
CA ASP A 64 -4.52 -13.36 7.42
C ASP A 64 -5.70 -12.38 7.59
N GLY A 65 -5.76 -11.34 6.76
CA GLY A 65 -6.83 -10.35 6.75
C GLY A 65 -6.59 -9.13 7.62
N TRP A 66 -5.37 -8.95 8.14
CA TRP A 66 -4.97 -7.74 8.82
C TRP A 66 -4.69 -6.61 7.84
N TYR A 67 -5.02 -5.39 8.26
CA TYR A 67 -4.80 -4.20 7.46
C TYR A 67 -3.55 -3.47 7.96
N TRP A 68 -2.68 -3.11 7.03
CA TRP A 68 -1.46 -2.38 7.33
C TRP A 68 -1.55 -0.98 6.75
N LEU A 69 -1.21 0.00 7.57
CA LEU A 69 -1.18 1.40 7.19
C LEU A 69 0.27 1.85 7.08
N GLY A 70 0.61 2.39 5.91
CA GLY A 70 1.90 2.97 5.61
C GLY A 70 1.77 4.39 5.07
N ARG A 71 2.89 5.11 5.05
CA ARG A 71 3.01 6.47 4.56
C ARG A 71 4.18 6.57 3.59
N ILE A 72 3.91 7.01 2.37
CA ILE A 72 4.93 7.23 1.35
C ILE A 72 5.87 8.33 1.82
N ASP A 73 7.18 8.07 1.78
CA ASP A 73 8.20 8.98 2.32
C ASP A 73 9.34 9.28 1.33
N GLY A 74 9.25 8.82 0.08
CA GLY A 74 10.28 9.08 -0.91
C GLY A 74 9.88 8.84 -2.37
N PRO A 75 10.82 9.11 -3.29
CA PRO A 75 10.57 9.07 -4.73
C PRO A 75 10.39 7.64 -5.25
N TYR A 76 9.76 7.53 -6.41
CA TYR A 76 9.67 6.28 -7.17
C TYR A 76 11.04 5.83 -7.69
N PHE A 77 11.28 4.52 -7.61
CA PHE A 77 12.37 3.85 -8.32
C PHE A 77 11.94 2.45 -8.76
N TYR A 78 12.70 1.88 -9.69
CA TYR A 78 12.55 0.49 -10.09
C TYR A 78 13.54 -0.38 -9.31
N ASP A 79 13.04 -1.34 -8.53
CA ASP A 79 13.83 -2.28 -7.74
C ASP A 79 14.06 -3.58 -8.52
N THR A 80 15.28 -3.78 -9.01
CA THR A 80 15.67 -5.02 -9.70
C THR A 80 15.76 -6.21 -8.75
N ASP A 81 16.00 -5.98 -7.46
CA ASP A 81 16.14 -7.06 -6.47
C ASP A 81 14.77 -7.62 -6.05
N GLY A 82 13.68 -6.95 -6.44
CA GLY A 82 12.29 -7.36 -6.20
C GLY A 82 11.67 -8.18 -7.34
N GLU A 83 12.44 -8.51 -8.38
CA GLU A 83 11.91 -9.17 -9.58
C GLU A 83 11.34 -10.57 -9.34
N ASP A 84 11.98 -11.36 -8.47
CA ASP A 84 11.58 -12.73 -8.17
C ASP A 84 10.23 -12.80 -7.43
N VAL A 85 9.87 -11.75 -6.71
CA VAL A 85 8.59 -11.62 -6.00
C VAL A 85 7.63 -10.65 -6.71
N ASP A 86 7.99 -10.16 -7.90
CA ASP A 86 7.24 -9.17 -8.68
C ASP A 86 6.84 -7.92 -7.85
N LEU A 87 7.80 -7.38 -7.10
CA LEU A 87 7.71 -6.10 -6.39
C LEU A 87 8.79 -5.15 -6.91
N VAL A 88 8.56 -4.60 -8.11
CA VAL A 88 9.61 -3.86 -8.83
C VAL A 88 9.33 -2.37 -8.96
N HIS A 89 8.06 -1.95 -9.05
CA HIS A 89 7.71 -0.54 -9.04
C HIS A 89 7.45 -0.13 -7.60
N VAL A 90 8.45 0.50 -6.97
CA VAL A 90 8.45 0.73 -5.52
C VAL A 90 8.68 2.20 -5.17
N ARG A 91 8.24 2.55 -3.96
CA ARG A 91 8.56 3.78 -3.26
C ARG A 91 8.91 3.48 -1.81
N PRO A 92 9.85 4.24 -1.22
CA PRO A 92 10.01 4.27 0.22
C PRO A 92 8.66 4.54 0.92
N CYS A 93 8.40 3.77 1.97
CA CYS A 93 7.16 3.80 2.74
C CYS A 93 7.40 3.39 4.20
N THR A 94 7.16 4.32 5.12
CA THR A 94 7.13 4.03 6.54
C THR A 94 5.84 3.28 6.86
N TRP A 95 5.92 2.08 7.43
CA TRP A 95 4.76 1.31 7.90
C TRP A 95 4.55 1.48 9.41
N LEU A 96 3.31 1.40 9.87
CA LEU A 96 3.05 1.20 11.30
C LEU A 96 3.59 -0.16 11.75
N GLY A 97 4.14 -0.22 12.97
CA GLY A 97 4.71 -1.46 13.53
C GLY A 97 3.68 -2.52 13.90
N THR A 98 2.40 -2.14 14.03
CA THR A 98 1.31 -3.04 14.41
C THR A 98 0.19 -2.99 13.38
N PRO A 99 -0.36 -4.14 12.94
CA PRO A 99 -1.51 -4.17 12.05
C PRO A 99 -2.78 -3.60 12.71
N VAL A 100 -3.71 -3.15 11.88
CA VAL A 100 -5.01 -2.61 12.26
C VAL A 100 -6.09 -3.67 12.00
N PRO A 101 -6.95 -4.00 12.98
CA PRO A 101 -8.10 -4.87 12.74
C PRO A 101 -9.14 -4.17 11.84
N GLU A 102 -9.89 -4.94 11.06
CA GLU A 102 -10.91 -4.42 10.14
C GLU A 102 -11.89 -3.44 10.79
N SER A 103 -12.31 -3.73 12.04
CA SER A 103 -13.26 -2.90 12.81
C SER A 103 -12.75 -1.50 13.13
N ARG A 104 -11.44 -1.27 13.04
CA ARG A 104 -10.79 0.02 13.26
C ARG A 104 -10.41 0.73 11.96
N CYS A 105 -10.47 0.04 10.82
CA CYS A 105 -10.15 0.63 9.54
C CYS A 105 -11.24 1.63 9.10
N PRO A 106 -10.87 2.67 8.34
CA PRO A 106 -11.85 3.51 7.65
C PRO A 106 -12.79 2.65 6.79
N ALA A 107 -14.09 2.91 6.82
CA ALA A 107 -15.08 2.11 6.09
C ALA A 107 -14.78 2.05 4.57
N ALA A 108 -14.27 3.16 4.01
CA ALA A 108 -13.86 3.23 2.61
C ALA A 108 -12.69 2.30 2.27
N VAL A 109 -11.76 2.07 3.21
CA VAL A 109 -10.66 1.11 3.04
C VAL A 109 -11.22 -0.30 2.96
N VAL A 110 -12.00 -0.71 3.97
CA VAL A 110 -12.62 -2.04 4.02
C VAL A 110 -13.45 -2.31 2.77
N ALA A 111 -14.31 -1.36 2.37
CA ALA A 111 -15.12 -1.47 1.17
C ALA A 111 -14.28 -1.61 -0.11
N THR A 112 -13.15 -0.90 -0.20
CA THR A 112 -12.28 -0.96 -1.39
C THR A 112 -11.55 -2.31 -1.49
N PHE A 113 -11.11 -2.88 -0.36
CA PHE A 113 -10.51 -4.22 -0.34
C PHE A 113 -11.55 -5.32 -0.59
N GLY A 114 -12.74 -5.22 0.01
CA GLY A 114 -13.81 -6.21 -0.16
C GLY A 114 -14.36 -6.31 -1.59
N ARG A 115 -14.33 -5.22 -2.37
CA ARG A 115 -14.70 -5.23 -3.80
C ARG A 115 -13.64 -5.89 -4.69
N GLY A 116 -12.44 -6.17 -4.17
CA GLY A 116 -11.29 -6.49 -4.99
C GLY A 116 -10.88 -5.32 -5.88
N GLY A 117 -9.95 -5.53 -6.81
CA GLY A 117 -9.58 -4.51 -7.81
C GLY A 117 -8.08 -4.39 -8.06
N ARG A 118 -7.65 -3.21 -8.52
CA ARG A 118 -6.31 -3.00 -9.07
C ARG A 118 -5.27 -2.76 -7.99
N ASN A 119 -4.02 -3.14 -8.29
CA ASN A 119 -2.85 -2.59 -7.60
C ASN A 119 -2.78 -1.06 -7.80
N PHE A 120 -2.43 -0.35 -6.73
CA PHE A 120 -2.32 1.12 -6.65
C PHE A 120 -3.51 1.90 -7.22
N GLN A 121 -4.52 2.12 -6.36
CA GLN A 121 -5.73 2.89 -6.65
C GLN A 121 -5.98 3.88 -5.51
N GLN A 122 -6.33 5.12 -5.85
CA GLN A 122 -6.75 6.11 -4.86
C GLN A 122 -8.13 5.73 -4.30
N ILE A 123 -8.28 5.84 -2.98
CA ILE A 123 -9.54 5.67 -2.28
C ILE A 123 -10.18 7.06 -2.18
N HIS A 124 -11.27 7.25 -2.92
CA HIS A 124 -12.02 8.49 -2.92
C HIS A 124 -13.14 8.40 -1.89
N ASP A 125 -12.92 9.06 -0.76
CA ASP A 125 -13.88 9.25 0.32
C ASP A 125 -13.46 10.50 1.10
N ASP A 126 -14.43 11.32 1.51
CA ASP A 126 -14.12 12.62 2.13
C ASP A 126 -13.44 12.48 3.51
N ARG A 127 -13.65 11.33 4.18
CA ARG A 127 -13.17 11.08 5.55
C ARG A 127 -11.94 10.19 5.61
N VAL A 128 -11.69 9.36 4.60
CA VAL A 128 -10.60 8.37 4.64
C VAL A 128 -9.23 8.99 4.93
N GLY A 129 -8.97 10.20 4.44
CA GLY A 129 -7.73 10.92 4.70
C GLY A 129 -7.57 11.34 6.17
N GLU A 130 -8.63 11.88 6.77
CA GLU A 130 -8.64 12.30 8.18
C GLU A 130 -8.59 11.09 9.12
N GLU A 131 -9.36 10.03 8.82
CA GLU A 131 -9.40 8.81 9.61
C GLU A 131 -8.05 8.07 9.58
N SER A 132 -7.40 7.98 8.41
CA SER A 132 -6.05 7.41 8.29
C SER A 132 -5.02 8.26 9.03
N THR A 133 -5.14 9.60 8.98
CA THR A 133 -4.25 10.51 9.71
C THR A 133 -4.37 10.32 11.22
N ARG A 134 -5.60 10.19 11.73
CA ARG A 134 -5.87 9.96 13.16
C ARG A 134 -5.27 8.64 13.62
N LEU A 135 -5.53 7.56 12.89
CA LEU A 135 -4.99 6.24 13.19
C LEU A 135 -3.46 6.24 13.17
N TRP A 136 -2.86 6.89 12.17
CA TRP A 136 -1.42 7.03 12.09
C TRP A 136 -0.86 7.67 13.35
N ARG A 137 -1.38 8.84 13.76
CA ARG A 137 -0.90 9.56 14.96
C ARG A 137 -1.05 8.75 16.25
N GLU A 138 -2.18 8.05 16.38
CA GLU A 138 -2.46 7.23 17.57
C GLU A 138 -1.47 6.06 17.69
N LEU A 139 -1.21 5.35 16.58
CA LEU A 139 -0.43 4.12 16.59
C LEU A 139 1.08 4.38 16.40
N SER A 140 1.47 5.48 15.75
CA SER A 140 2.88 5.87 15.64
C SER A 140 3.41 6.58 16.88
N GLY A 141 2.52 7.19 17.69
CA GLY A 141 2.87 7.89 18.93
C GLY A 141 2.73 7.03 20.19
N GLY A 142 2.34 5.76 20.05
CA GLY A 142 2.06 4.83 21.15
C GLY A 142 3.26 4.07 21.69
N GLU A 143 4.50 4.43 21.36
CA GLU A 143 5.68 3.98 22.12
C GLU A 143 5.80 4.81 23.41
N GLY A 144 5.07 4.39 24.45
CA GLY A 144 5.19 4.97 25.79
C GLY A 144 3.86 5.09 26.53
N ALA A 145 3.33 3.96 27.00
CA ALA A 145 2.40 3.90 28.13
C ALA A 145 2.71 2.65 28.97
#